data_AF-A0A0J7MZL8-F1
#
_entry.id   AF-A0A0J7MZL8-F1
#
_cell.length_a   1.000
_cell.length_b   1.000
_cell.length_c   1.000
_cell.angle_alpha   90.00
_cell.angle_beta   90.00
_cell.angle_gamma   90.00
#
_symmetry.space_group_name_H-M   'P 1'
#
loop_
_entity.id
_entity.type
_entity.pdbx_description
1 polymer ?
#
loop_
_entity_poly.entity_id
_entity_poly.type
_entity_poly.pdbx_seq_one_letter_code
_entity_poly.pdbx_strand_id
1 'polypeptide(L)'
;MNALCKELKKSLRELDLGLRGELTISADMEDLQNHLFMESVPPSWTKRAYPSTLGLSNWFADMLNRITELSNWTVDFNVSKGETAVCNKKKNYYEWQLPSSIWLGGFFNPQSLLTAIMQQTARKNEWPLDKMCLHCDVTRKQKEEIT
;
A
#
# COMPACT_ATOMS: atom_id res chain seq x y z
N MET A 1 -4.44 -0.72 -3.28
CA MET A 1 -4.82 0.70 -3.05
C MET A 1 -5.31 1.45 -4.27
N ASN A 2 -4.66 1.41 -5.44
CA ASN A 2 -5.11 2.22 -6.58
C ASN A 2 -6.58 1.99 -6.98
N ALA A 3 -7.06 0.74 -6.92
CA ALA A 3 -8.48 0.42 -7.15
C ALA A 3 -9.41 1.05 -6.09
N LEU A 4 -9.05 0.97 -4.81
CA LEU A 4 -9.76 1.63 -3.72
C LEU A 4 -9.81 3.15 -3.93
N CYS A 5 -8.66 3.79 -4.17
CA CYS A 5 -8.58 5.25 -4.39
C CYS A 5 -9.41 5.70 -5.60
N LYS A 6 -9.45 4.90 -6.68
CA LYS A 6 -10.30 5.17 -7.84
C LYS A 6 -11.78 5.09 -7.47
N GLU A 7 -12.19 4.08 -6.72
CA GLU A 7 -13.56 3.91 -6.25
C GLU A 7 -14.00 5.09 -5.38
N LEU A 8 -13.22 5.45 -4.35
CA LEU A 8 -13.50 6.61 -3.48
C LEU A 8 -13.69 7.89 -4.29
N LYS A 9 -12.75 8.20 -5.20
CA LYS A 9 -12.82 9.42 -6.02
C LYS A 9 -14.04 9.41 -6.94
N LYS A 10 -14.35 8.26 -7.54
CA LYS A 10 -15.51 8.11 -8.42
C LYS A 10 -16.81 8.30 -7.63
N SER A 11 -17.01 7.51 -6.59
CA SER A 11 -18.27 7.45 -5.84
C SER A 11 -18.56 8.78 -5.12
N LEU A 12 -17.54 9.43 -4.55
CA LEU A 12 -17.71 10.74 -3.91
C LEU A 12 -18.01 11.86 -4.92
N ARG A 13 -17.39 11.82 -6.11
CA ARG A 13 -17.69 12.80 -7.16
C ARG A 13 -19.10 12.62 -7.71
N GLU A 14 -19.52 11.38 -7.92
CA GLU A 14 -20.88 11.06 -8.34
C GLU A 14 -21.92 11.53 -7.30
N LEU A 15 -21.65 11.30 -6.01
CA LEU A 15 -22.50 11.80 -4.93
C LEU A 15 -22.57 13.34 -4.90
N ASP A 16 -21.43 14.04 -5.03
CA ASP A 16 -21.41 15.52 -5.07
C ASP A 16 -22.26 16.07 -6.23
N LEU A 17 -22.14 15.49 -7.42
CA LEU A 17 -22.94 15.86 -8.58
C LEU A 17 -24.44 15.55 -8.36
N GLY A 18 -24.76 14.43 -7.72
CA GLY A 18 -26.12 14.08 -7.32
C GLY A 18 -26.74 15.10 -6.36
N LEU A 19 -25.98 15.53 -5.36
CA LEU A 19 -26.40 16.53 -4.37
C LEU A 19 -26.58 17.94 -4.98
N ARG A 20 -25.85 18.26 -6.05
CA ARG A 20 -26.03 19.50 -6.84
C ARG A 20 -27.22 19.45 -7.79
N GLY A 21 -27.84 18.28 -7.97
CA GLY A 21 -28.91 18.07 -8.95
C GLY A 21 -28.41 17.94 -10.39
N GLU A 22 -27.11 17.79 -10.60
CA GLU A 22 -26.50 17.56 -11.93
C GLU A 22 -26.63 16.10 -12.37
N LEU A 23 -26.75 15.17 -11.41
CA LEU A 23 -27.08 13.78 -11.64
C LEU A 23 -28.35 13.39 -10.87
N THR A 24 -29.12 12.45 -11.40
CA THR A 24 -30.18 11.80 -10.64
C THR A 24 -29.57 10.91 -9.57
N ILE A 25 -30.00 11.08 -8.32
CA ILE A 25 -29.54 10.26 -7.19
C ILE A 25 -29.93 8.80 -7.44
N SER A 26 -28.95 7.90 -7.32
CA SER A 26 -29.15 6.46 -7.41
C SER A 26 -29.15 5.81 -6.03
N ALA A 27 -29.63 4.57 -5.93
CA ALA A 27 -29.61 3.80 -4.69
C ALA A 27 -28.19 3.63 -4.11
N ASP A 28 -27.17 3.49 -4.97
CA ASP A 28 -25.77 3.40 -4.52
C ASP A 28 -25.27 4.72 -3.90
N MET A 29 -25.74 5.86 -4.41
CA MET A 29 -25.42 7.18 -3.84
C MET A 29 -26.10 7.39 -2.49
N GLU A 30 -27.36 6.96 -2.34
CA GLU A 30 -28.08 7.01 -1.07
C GLU A 30 -27.42 6.10 -0.02
N ASP A 31 -27.04 4.88 -0.41
CA ASP A 31 -26.33 3.96 0.49
C ASP A 31 -24.99 4.53 0.94
N LEU A 32 -24.23 5.12 0.00
CA LEU A 32 -22.99 5.82 0.31
C LEU A 32 -23.24 6.98 1.29
N GLN A 33 -24.23 7.83 1.02
CA GLN A 33 -24.57 8.96 1.88
C GLN A 33 -24.92 8.50 3.30
N ASN A 34 -25.72 7.44 3.44
CA ASN A 34 -26.10 6.89 4.74
C ASN A 34 -24.90 6.39 5.53
N HIS A 35 -23.99 5.64 4.88
CA HIS A 35 -22.78 5.16 5.56
C HIS A 35 -21.87 6.31 6.01
N LEU A 36 -21.71 7.34 5.17
CA LEU A 36 -20.95 8.55 5.51
C LEU A 36 -21.57 9.29 6.70
N PHE A 37 -22.90 9.43 6.70
CA PHE A 37 -23.63 10.07 7.79
C PHE A 37 -23.50 9.28 9.11
N MET A 38 -23.50 7.95 9.04
CA MET A 38 -23.38 7.06 10.20
C MET A 38 -21.92 6.80 10.65
N GLU A 39 -20.94 7.57 10.13
CA GLU A 39 -19.51 7.42 10.45
C GLU A 39 -18.94 6.02 10.14
N SER A 40 -19.54 5.31 9.19
CA SER A 40 -19.19 3.93 8.84
C SER A 40 -18.55 3.84 7.46
N VAL A 41 -17.63 2.89 7.27
CA VAL A 41 -16.99 2.67 5.97
C VAL A 41 -17.97 1.95 5.03
N PRO A 42 -18.31 2.54 3.86
CA PRO A 42 -19.21 1.93 2.89
C PRO A 42 -18.76 0.53 2.44
N PRO A 43 -19.67 -0.44 2.27
CA PRO A 43 -19.34 -1.80 1.81
C PRO A 43 -18.61 -1.85 0.46
N SER A 44 -18.95 -0.92 -0.44
CA SER A 44 -18.30 -0.75 -1.74
C SER A 44 -16.80 -0.45 -1.60
N TRP A 45 -16.40 0.31 -0.57
CA TRP A 45 -15.01 0.61 -0.27
C TRP A 45 -14.34 -0.57 0.45
N THR A 46 -15.00 -1.16 1.45
CA THR A 46 -14.47 -2.29 2.23
C THR A 46 -14.11 -3.49 1.34
N LYS A 47 -14.90 -3.79 0.30
CA LYS A 47 -14.60 -4.86 -0.67
C LYS A 47 -13.26 -4.68 -1.40
N ARG A 48 -12.77 -3.45 -1.50
CA ARG A 48 -11.52 -3.08 -2.19
C ARG A 48 -10.41 -2.70 -1.21
N ALA A 49 -10.69 -2.72 0.09
CA ALA A 49 -9.79 -2.29 1.14
C ALA A 49 -9.14 -3.48 1.86
N TYR A 50 -8.25 -3.16 2.78
CA TYR A 50 -7.72 -4.09 3.76
C TYR A 50 -8.74 -4.28 4.90
N PRO A 51 -8.71 -5.42 5.60
CA PRO A 51 -9.57 -5.65 6.77
C PRO A 51 -9.33 -4.57 7.84
N SER A 52 -10.41 -3.99 8.36
CA SER A 52 -10.38 -2.99 9.42
C SER A 52 -11.69 -2.96 10.19
N THR A 53 -11.62 -2.58 11.46
CA THR A 53 -12.76 -2.34 12.34
C THR A 53 -12.85 -0.87 12.79
N LEU A 54 -12.06 0.01 12.17
CA LEU A 54 -12.05 1.44 12.47
C LEU A 54 -13.29 2.13 11.92
N GLY A 55 -13.79 3.14 12.65
CA GLY A 55 -14.76 4.10 12.12
C GLY A 55 -14.18 4.89 10.95
N LEU A 56 -15.06 5.48 10.13
CA LEU A 56 -14.72 6.10 8.85
C LEU A 56 -13.55 7.09 8.97
N SER A 57 -13.55 7.94 9.99
CA SER A 57 -12.55 9.01 10.15
C SER A 57 -11.16 8.43 10.39
N ASN A 58 -11.06 7.48 11.32
CA ASN A 58 -9.81 6.79 11.65
C ASN A 58 -9.37 5.86 10.52
N TRP A 59 -10.32 5.20 9.85
CA TRP A 59 -10.05 4.37 8.68
C TRP A 59 -9.44 5.18 7.53
N PHE A 60 -9.98 6.38 7.26
CA PHE A 60 -9.45 7.25 6.21
C PHE A 60 -8.05 7.75 6.54
N ALA A 61 -7.80 8.14 7.80
CA ALA A 61 -6.45 8.53 8.25
C ALA A 61 -5.44 7.38 8.11
N ASP A 62 -5.81 6.16 8.52
CA ASP A 62 -5.00 4.95 8.33
C ASP A 62 -4.74 4.66 6.85
N MET A 63 -5.75 4.84 5.99
CA MET A 63 -5.60 4.67 4.53
C MET A 63 -4.59 5.65 3.95
N LEU A 64 -4.63 6.92 4.36
CA LEU A 64 -3.66 7.93 3.94
C LEU A 64 -2.24 7.56 4.39
N ASN A 65 -2.05 7.11 5.63
CA ASN A 65 -0.75 6.66 6.12
C ASN A 65 -0.19 5.50 5.28
N ARG A 66 -1.04 4.53 4.93
CA ARG A 66 -0.64 3.43 4.04
C ARG A 66 -0.24 3.93 2.65
N ILE A 67 -0.96 4.90 2.09
CA ILE A 67 -0.65 5.49 0.77
C ILE A 67 0.74 6.12 0.82
N THR A 68 1.01 6.90 1.87
CA THR A 68 2.31 7.53 2.08
C THR A 68 3.43 6.50 2.17
N GLU A 69 3.27 5.46 2.99
CA GLU A 69 4.29 4.41 3.13
C GLU A 69 4.55 3.66 1.81
N LEU A 70 3.51 3.31 1.04
CA LEU A 70 3.70 2.69 -0.29
C LEU A 70 4.32 3.64 -1.32
N SER A 71 3.98 4.93 -1.26
CA SER A 71 4.55 5.95 -2.13
C SER A 71 6.06 6.10 -1.86
N ASN A 72 6.43 6.22 -0.57
CA ASN A 72 7.82 6.29 -0.15
C ASN A 72 8.58 5.04 -0.59
N TRP A 73 8.01 3.85 -0.39
CA TRP A 73 8.62 2.61 -0.82
C TRP A 73 8.90 2.58 -2.33
N THR A 74 7.98 3.08 -3.15
CA THR A 74 8.14 3.14 -4.62
C THR A 74 9.22 4.12 -5.05
N VAL A 75 9.41 5.23 -4.31
CA VAL A 75 10.48 6.20 -4.58
C VAL A 75 11.84 5.62 -4.21
N ASP A 76 11.95 5.01 -3.03
CA ASP A 76 13.19 4.40 -2.53
C ASP A 76 13.68 3.24 -3.40
N PHE A 77 12.79 2.55 -4.13
CA PHE A 77 13.18 1.55 -5.11
C PHE A 77 13.95 2.11 -6.32
N ASN A 78 13.87 3.42 -6.60
CA ASN A 78 14.45 4.06 -7.77
C ASN A 78 15.71 4.88 -7.44
N VAL A 79 16.62 4.32 -6.65
CA VAL A 79 17.90 4.98 -6.36
C VAL A 79 18.80 4.91 -7.61
N SER A 80 19.07 6.07 -8.19
CA SER A 80 20.13 6.27 -9.18
C SER A 80 21.48 6.13 -8.49
N LYS A 81 22.28 5.13 -8.86
CA LYS A 81 23.71 5.11 -8.51
C LYS A 81 24.54 5.65 -9.67
N GLY A 82 24.74 6.96 -9.69
CA GLY A 82 25.85 7.64 -10.37
C GLY A 82 26.04 7.40 -11.89
N GLU A 83 26.93 8.19 -12.49
CA GLU A 83 27.42 7.95 -13.86
C GLU A 83 28.64 7.02 -13.80
N THR A 84 28.52 5.78 -14.25
CA THR A 84 29.71 4.97 -14.57
C THR A 84 30.06 5.10 -16.05
N ALA A 85 31.25 5.65 -16.32
CA ALA A 85 31.84 5.66 -17.66
C ALA A 85 32.36 4.26 -18.00
N VAL A 86 31.46 3.36 -18.41
CA VAL A 86 31.85 2.16 -19.15
C VAL A 86 31.52 2.43 -20.61
N CYS A 87 32.55 2.39 -21.45
CA CYS A 87 32.51 2.47 -22.92
C CYS A 87 31.66 3.61 -23.53
N ASN A 88 32.08 4.88 -23.44
CA ASN A 88 31.56 6.02 -24.25
C ASN A 88 30.03 6.09 -24.45
N LYS A 89 29.25 5.53 -23.52
CA LYS A 89 27.79 5.54 -23.51
C LYS A 89 27.37 5.82 -22.07
N LYS A 90 26.92 7.05 -21.84
CA LYS A 90 26.28 7.43 -20.59
C LYS A 90 25.03 6.58 -20.43
N LYS A 91 25.02 5.69 -19.45
CA LYS A 91 23.83 4.89 -19.10
C LYS A 91 23.61 5.01 -17.61
N ASN A 92 22.50 5.62 -17.25
CA ASN A 92 22.01 5.60 -15.87
C ASN A 92 21.61 4.17 -15.55
N TYR A 93 22.13 3.63 -14.45
CA TYR A 93 21.72 2.33 -13.93
C TYR A 93 20.99 2.56 -12.62
N TYR A 94 19.82 1.95 -12.52
CA TYR A 94 19.02 1.90 -11.31
C TYR A 94 19.35 0.59 -10.61
N GLU A 95 19.83 0.67 -9.36
CA GLU A 95 20.04 -0.50 -8.52
C GLU A 95 18.86 -0.63 -7.57
N TRP A 96 18.24 -1.81 -7.54
CA TRP A 96 17.12 -2.08 -6.66
C TRP A 96 17.61 -2.19 -5.22
N GLN A 97 17.31 -1.20 -4.39
CA GLN A 97 17.50 -1.27 -2.94
C GLN A 97 16.17 -1.47 -2.24
N LEU A 98 16.13 -2.46 -1.34
CA LEU A 98 15.03 -2.62 -0.39
C LEU A 98 15.23 -1.60 0.73
N PRO A 99 14.16 -0.98 1.24
CA PRO A 99 14.24 -0.14 2.42
C PRO A 99 14.72 -0.95 3.63
N SER A 100 15.45 -0.29 4.54
CA SER A 100 16.01 -0.92 5.75
C SER A 100 14.93 -1.44 6.71
N SER A 101 13.75 -0.81 6.70
CA SER A 101 12.60 -1.20 7.49
C SER A 101 11.29 -0.92 6.75
N ILE A 102 10.25 -1.69 7.07
CA ILE A 102 8.93 -1.62 6.44
C ILE A 102 7.83 -1.72 7.48
N TRP A 103 6.70 -1.04 7.24
CA TRP A 103 5.49 -1.25 8.02
C TRP A 103 4.73 -2.48 7.51
N LEU A 104 5.04 -3.66 8.04
CA LEU A 104 4.46 -4.93 7.57
C LEU A 104 2.91 -4.93 7.64
N GLY A 105 2.33 -4.40 8.72
CA GLY A 105 0.87 -4.28 8.88
C GLY A 105 0.22 -3.27 7.93
N GLY A 106 1.01 -2.41 7.28
CA GLY A 106 0.57 -1.44 6.28
C GLY A 106 0.17 -2.08 4.95
N PHE A 107 0.66 -3.28 4.65
CA PHE A 107 0.37 -3.98 3.40
C PHE A 107 -1.04 -4.56 3.35
N PHE A 108 -1.58 -4.64 2.12
CA PHE A 108 -2.82 -5.36 1.84
C PHE A 108 -2.68 -6.88 1.99
N ASN A 109 -1.49 -7.40 1.70
CA ASN A 109 -1.17 -8.82 1.82
C ASN A 109 0.27 -9.00 2.34
N PRO A 110 0.51 -8.85 3.65
CA PRO A 110 1.84 -9.02 4.25
C PRO A 110 2.41 -10.43 4.02
N GLN A 111 1.56 -11.45 3.94
CA GLN A 111 2.00 -12.84 3.74
C GLN A 111 2.72 -13.03 2.39
N SER A 112 2.24 -12.35 1.34
CA SER A 112 2.91 -12.39 0.03
C SER A 112 4.32 -11.84 0.07
N LEU A 113 4.55 -10.79 0.87
CA LEU A 113 5.88 -10.20 1.03
C LEU A 113 6.83 -11.16 1.76
N LEU A 114 6.36 -11.74 2.87
CA LEU A 114 7.13 -12.74 3.62
C LEU A 114 7.48 -13.96 2.75
N THR A 115 6.54 -14.40 1.91
CA THR A 115 6.77 -15.47 0.94
C THR A 115 7.81 -15.08 -0.09
N ALA A 116 7.76 -13.85 -0.62
CA ALA A 116 8.75 -13.34 -1.57
C ALA A 116 10.16 -13.28 -0.95
N ILE A 117 10.28 -12.87 0.32
CA ILE A 117 11.56 -12.86 1.06
C ILE A 117 12.12 -14.28 1.20
N MET A 118 11.27 -15.26 1.55
CA MET A 118 11.68 -16.67 1.62
C MET A 118 12.17 -17.17 0.25
N GLN A 119 11.44 -16.88 -0.83
CA GLN A 119 11.80 -17.29 -2.18
C GLN A 119 13.11 -16.64 -2.65
N GLN A 120 13.30 -15.35 -2.40
CA GLN A 120 14.52 -14.64 -2.79
C GLN A 120 15.73 -15.17 -2.03
N THR A 121 15.59 -15.42 -0.73
CA THR A 121 16.64 -15.99 0.12
C THR A 121 16.99 -17.41 -0.31
N ALA A 122 15.98 -18.26 -0.54
CA ALA A 122 16.15 -19.63 -1.00
C ALA A 122 16.89 -19.68 -2.34
N ARG A 123 16.53 -18.83 -3.31
CA ARG A 123 17.23 -18.73 -4.60
C ARG A 123 18.67 -18.26 -4.46
N LYS A 124 18.91 -17.23 -3.63
CA LYS A 124 20.25 -16.67 -3.41
C LYS A 124 21.21 -17.68 -2.80
N ASN A 125 20.72 -18.53 -1.90
CA ASN A 125 21.53 -19.51 -1.18
C ASN A 125 21.41 -20.94 -1.74
N GLU A 126 20.68 -21.13 -2.84
CA GLU A 126 20.37 -22.43 -3.44
C GLU A 126 19.74 -23.42 -2.45
N TRP A 127 18.87 -22.91 -1.56
CA TRP A 127 18.19 -23.71 -0.56
C TRP A 127 16.81 -24.20 -1.02
N PRO A 128 16.38 -25.38 -0.56
CA PRO A 128 15.03 -25.89 -0.82
C PRO A 128 13.97 -25.05 -0.09
N LEU A 129 13.02 -24.48 -0.84
CA LEU A 129 11.99 -23.57 -0.30
C LEU A 129 11.08 -24.23 0.74
N ASP A 130 10.79 -25.52 0.57
CA ASP A 130 9.95 -26.32 1.47
C ASP A 130 10.56 -26.52 2.87
N LYS A 131 11.87 -26.28 3.02
CA LYS A 131 12.57 -26.35 4.31
C LYS A 131 12.82 -24.98 4.95
N MET A 132 12.40 -23.90 4.29
CA MET A 132 12.57 -22.55 4.82
C MET A 132 11.53 -22.27 5.91
N CYS A 133 11.96 -21.60 6.98
CA CYS A 133 11.08 -21.11 8.03
C CYS A 133 11.42 -19.65 8.34
N LEU A 134 10.41 -18.86 8.69
CA LEU A 134 10.59 -17.49 9.14
C LEU A 134 10.81 -17.49 10.65
N HIS A 135 11.79 -16.69 11.09
CA HIS A 135 12.04 -16.41 12.48
C HIS A 135 11.80 -14.92 12.75
N CYS A 136 11.27 -14.59 13.92
CA CYS A 136 10.98 -13.21 14.30
C CYS A 136 11.58 -12.94 15.68
N ASP A 137 12.41 -11.90 15.74
CA ASP A 137 13.00 -11.40 16.98
C ASP A 137 12.42 -10.03 17.31
N VAL A 138 11.92 -9.88 18.54
CA VAL A 138 11.39 -8.60 19.03
C VAL A 138 12.53 -7.76 19.56
N THR A 139 12.77 -6.60 18.94
CA THR A 139 13.85 -5.68 19.35
C THR A 139 13.29 -4.44 20.06
N ARG A 140 14.15 -3.69 20.75
CA ARG A 140 13.81 -2.39 21.34
C ARG A 140 14.07 -1.21 20.39
N LYS A 141 14.47 -1.49 19.14
CA LYS A 141 14.88 -0.47 18.19
C LYS A 141 13.68 0.23 17.57
N GLN A 142 13.81 1.52 17.32
CA GLN A 142 12.87 2.29 16.52
C GLN A 142 13.24 2.23 15.03
N LYS A 143 12.32 2.63 14.15
CA LYS A 143 12.48 2.59 12.68
C LYS A 143 13.77 3.29 12.23
N GLU A 144 14.07 4.42 12.85
CA GLU A 144 15.21 5.30 12.53
C GLU A 144 16.56 4.67 12.92
N GLU A 145 16.55 3.68 13.81
CA GLU A 145 17.74 2.99 14.30
C GLU A 145 18.07 1.72 13.48
N ILE A 146 17.27 1.43 12.45
CA ILE A 146 17.45 0.32 11.52
C ILE A 146 18.03 0.87 10.20
N THR A 147 19.32 0.64 9.99
CA THR A 147 20.08 1.06 8.79
C THR A 147 20.33 -0.10 7.83
#